data_AF-A0A943QVK6-F1
#
_entry.id   AF-A0A943QVK6-F1
#
_cell.length_a   1.000
_cell.length_b   1.000
_cell.length_c   1.000
_cell.angle_alpha   90.00
_cell.angle_beta   90.00
_cell.angle_gamma   90.00
#
_symmetry.space_group_name_H-M   'P 1'
#
loop_
_entity.id
_entity.type
_entity.pdbx_description
1 polymer ?
#
loop_
_entity_poly.entity_id
_entity_poly.type
_entity_poly.pdbx_seq_one_letter_code
_entity_poly.pdbx_strand_id
1 'polypeptide(L)'
;MTMSEGMPLVSVADLSDWVGEPITDDQDQRRAGRVLTYAETLVLTYLNRKTVPEGEELPLAVSNVILQVAARGYTNPMSYANERLDDWGAGGAPVEEMGMYLTATEKRLLAPYVAGVNRTGLGVVGTYRGDGCVAGGWVPADDGAPIPWY
;
A
#
# COMPACT_ATOMS: atom_id res chain seq x y z
N MET A 1 12.74 19.25 14.55
CA MET A 1 12.40 18.34 13.44
C MET A 1 11.06 17.71 13.79
N THR A 2 9.97 18.40 13.44
CA THR A 2 8.62 17.89 13.67
C THR A 2 8.40 16.77 12.68
N MET A 3 8.36 15.52 13.14
CA MET A 3 7.73 14.47 12.35
C MET A 3 6.29 14.93 12.16
N SER A 4 5.94 15.36 10.95
CA SER A 4 4.55 15.49 10.53
C SER A 4 3.96 14.09 10.73
N GLU A 5 3.20 13.94 11.81
CA GLU A 5 2.34 12.79 12.03
C GLU A 5 1.27 12.92 10.93
N GLY A 6 1.53 12.29 9.80
CA GLY A 6 0.62 12.31 8.65
C GLY A 6 -0.76 11.88 9.14
N MET A 7 -1.79 12.64 8.78
CA MET A 7 -3.17 12.24 9.05
C MET A 7 -3.39 10.84 8.47
N PRO A 8 -3.98 9.90 9.24
CA PRO A 8 -4.27 8.57 8.73
C PRO A 8 -5.20 8.70 7.52
N LEU A 9 -4.86 8.00 6.43
CA LEU A 9 -5.58 8.11 5.15
C LEU A 9 -7.01 7.58 5.21
N VAL A 10 -7.26 6.71 6.19
CA VAL A 10 -8.54 6.09 6.50
C VAL A 10 -8.70 6.07 8.01
N SER A 11 -9.92 6.28 8.48
CA SER A 11 -10.24 6.37 9.90
C SER A 11 -10.72 5.02 10.47
N VAL A 12 -10.78 4.95 11.80
CA VAL A 12 -11.41 3.81 12.49
C VAL A 12 -12.91 3.73 12.18
N ALA A 13 -13.57 4.85 11.92
CA ALA A 13 -14.96 4.86 11.51
C ALA A 13 -15.15 4.19 10.14
N ASP A 14 -14.27 4.48 9.18
CA ASP A 14 -14.30 3.84 7.86
C ASP A 14 -14.09 2.32 7.97
N LEU A 15 -13.20 1.87 8.86
CA LEU A 15 -13.01 0.45 9.15
C LEU A 15 -14.24 -0.18 9.81
N SER A 16 -14.87 0.52 10.76
CA SER A 16 -16.09 0.06 11.43
C SER A 16 -17.22 -0.13 10.40
N ASP A 17 -17.39 0.83 9.49
CA ASP A 17 -18.38 0.76 8.42
C ASP A 17 -18.06 -0.36 7.42
N TRP A 18 -16.78 -0.57 7.10
CA TRP A 18 -16.34 -1.63 6.19
C TRP A 18 -16.57 -3.04 6.76
N VAL A 19 -16.25 -3.24 8.04
CA VAL A 19 -16.45 -4.53 8.73
C VAL A 19 -17.94 -4.77 9.03
N GLY A 20 -18.74 -3.70 9.11
CA GLY A 20 -20.17 -3.77 9.43
C GLY A 20 -20.45 -3.96 10.92
N GLU A 21 -19.45 -3.75 11.77
CA GLU A 21 -19.55 -3.88 13.22
C GLU A 21 -19.06 -2.60 13.90
N PRO A 22 -19.77 -2.10 14.93
CA PRO A 22 -19.38 -0.88 15.64
C PRO A 22 -18.12 -1.11 16.50
N ILE A 23 -17.05 -0.37 16.22
CA ILE A 23 -15.80 -0.39 17.01
C ILE A 23 -15.86 0.75 18.04
N THR A 24 -16.47 0.48 19.21
CA THR A 24 -16.77 1.53 20.21
C THR A 24 -15.89 1.51 21.44
N ASP A 25 -15.37 0.34 21.84
CA ASP A 25 -14.53 0.21 23.04
C ASP A 25 -13.15 0.86 22.84
N ASP A 26 -12.62 1.52 23.87
CA ASP A 26 -11.34 2.26 23.80
C ASP A 26 -10.16 1.35 23.43
N GLN A 27 -10.13 0.10 23.90
CA GLN A 27 -9.07 -0.84 23.55
C GLN A 27 -9.20 -1.30 22.10
N ASP A 28 -10.44 -1.48 21.66
CA ASP A 28 -10.80 -1.89 20.29
C ASP A 28 -10.44 -0.80 19.28
N GLN A 29 -10.76 0.46 19.58
CA GLN A 29 -10.36 1.63 18.79
C GLN A 29 -8.84 1.75 18.67
N ARG A 30 -8.09 1.55 19.77
CA ARG A 30 -6.62 1.55 19.73
C ARG A 30 -6.07 0.41 18.90
N ARG A 31 -6.68 -0.78 18.97
CA ARG A 31 -6.31 -1.93 18.14
C ARG A 31 -6.55 -1.62 16.66
N ALA A 32 -7.74 -1.15 16.33
CA ALA A 32 -8.13 -0.73 14.99
C ALA A 32 -7.16 0.32 14.43
N GLY A 33 -6.85 1.35 15.20
CA GLY A 33 -5.88 2.39 14.82
C GLY A 33 -4.50 1.80 14.48
N ARG A 34 -3.96 0.91 15.31
CA ARG A 34 -2.66 0.27 15.03
C ARG A 34 -2.67 -0.60 13.78
N VAL A 35 -3.75 -1.34 13.56
CA VAL A 35 -3.93 -2.18 12.37
C VAL A 35 -4.01 -1.31 11.11
N LEU A 36 -4.73 -0.19 11.15
CA LEU A 36 -4.80 0.77 10.05
C LEU A 36 -3.42 1.37 9.75
N THR A 37 -2.68 1.81 10.77
CA THR A 37 -1.31 2.32 10.57
C THR A 37 -0.41 1.30 9.87
N TYR A 38 -0.50 0.02 10.25
CA TYR A 38 0.27 -1.03 9.61
C TYR A 38 -0.16 -1.25 8.15
N ALA A 39 -1.47 -1.36 7.89
CA ALA A 39 -2.02 -1.54 6.55
C ALA A 39 -1.65 -0.37 5.62
N GLU A 40 -1.75 0.86 6.12
CA GLU A 40 -1.34 2.06 5.43
C GLU A 40 0.16 2.03 5.10
N THR A 41 1.01 1.72 6.08
CA THR A 41 2.45 1.60 5.88
C THR A 41 2.79 0.58 4.79
N LEU A 42 2.09 -0.56 4.79
CA LEU A 42 2.27 -1.62 3.79
C LEU A 42 1.90 -1.14 2.39
N VAL A 43 0.75 -0.46 2.23
CA VAL A 43 0.29 0.07 0.95
C VAL A 43 1.21 1.18 0.45
N LEU A 44 1.60 2.13 1.30
CA LEU A 44 2.53 3.21 0.93
C LEU A 44 3.89 2.67 0.51
N THR A 45 4.40 1.66 1.23
CA THR A 45 5.63 0.96 0.85
C THR A 45 5.51 0.33 -0.54
N TYR A 46 4.38 -0.33 -0.84
CA TYR A 46 4.12 -0.88 -2.16
C TYR A 46 4.04 0.19 -3.25
N LEU A 47 3.43 1.35 -2.95
CA LEU A 47 3.35 2.49 -3.86
C LEU A 47 4.67 3.25 -4.01
N ASN A 48 5.74 2.82 -3.33
CA ASN A 48 7.04 3.48 -3.25
C ASN A 48 6.93 4.93 -2.72
N ARG A 49 6.07 5.11 -1.71
CA ARG A 49 5.83 6.39 -1.02
C ARG A 49 6.15 6.25 0.46
N LYS A 50 6.69 7.29 1.06
CA LYS A 50 6.97 7.34 2.50
C LYS A 50 5.80 7.91 3.29
N THR A 51 5.16 8.92 2.72
CA THR A 51 4.02 9.64 3.29
C THR A 51 3.14 10.12 2.15
N VAL A 52 1.91 10.49 2.46
CA VAL A 52 1.06 11.27 1.57
C VAL A 52 1.18 12.75 1.98
N PRO A 53 1.57 13.65 1.06
CA PRO A 53 1.56 15.08 1.30
C PRO A 53 0.20 15.58 1.77
N GLU A 54 0.20 16.59 2.64
CA GLU A 54 -1.03 17.26 3.08
C GLU A 54 -1.78 17.84 1.86
N GLY A 55 -3.08 17.56 1.76
CA GLY A 55 -3.93 17.99 0.66
C GLY A 55 -3.88 17.12 -0.61
N GLU A 56 -3.06 16.08 -0.65
CA GLU A 56 -3.12 15.08 -1.73
C GLU A 56 -4.23 14.06 -1.42
N GLU A 57 -5.29 14.06 -2.24
CA GLU A 57 -6.31 13.02 -2.19
C GLU A 57 -5.80 11.75 -2.87
N LEU A 58 -5.78 10.64 -2.12
CA LEU A 58 -5.52 9.35 -2.72
C LEU A 58 -6.75 8.84 -3.49
N PRO A 59 -6.54 8.11 -4.59
CA PRO A 59 -7.62 7.44 -5.29
C PRO A 59 -8.39 6.50 -4.36
N LEU A 60 -9.71 6.47 -4.49
CA LEU A 60 -10.61 5.60 -3.69
C LEU A 60 -10.17 4.13 -3.71
N ALA A 61 -9.62 3.66 -4.83
CA ALA A 61 -9.08 2.30 -4.95
C ALA A 61 -7.96 2.01 -3.94
N VAL A 62 -7.12 3.00 -3.62
CA VAL A 62 -6.05 2.87 -2.64
C VAL A 62 -6.63 2.77 -1.23
N SER A 63 -7.57 3.66 -0.88
CA SER A 63 -8.25 3.64 0.43
C SER A 63 -8.97 2.32 0.66
N ASN A 64 -9.68 1.79 -0.34
CA ASN A 64 -10.36 0.51 -0.26
C ASN A 64 -9.39 -0.66 -0.02
N VAL A 65 -8.21 -0.64 -0.63
CA VAL A 65 -7.18 -1.67 -0.38
C VAL A 65 -6.65 -1.57 1.04
N ILE A 66 -6.41 -0.36 1.56
CA ILE A 66 -5.99 -0.17 2.96
C ILE A 66 -7.05 -0.75 3.91
N LEU A 67 -8.32 -0.41 3.71
CA LEU A 67 -9.43 -0.94 4.51
C LEU A 67 -9.53 -2.46 4.42
N GLN A 68 -9.40 -3.03 3.23
CA GLN A 68 -9.47 -4.48 3.03
C GLN A 68 -8.34 -5.24 3.75
N VAL A 69 -7.11 -4.71 3.69
CA VAL A 69 -5.96 -5.30 4.40
C VAL A 69 -6.14 -5.15 5.92
N ALA A 70 -6.59 -3.98 6.37
CA ALA A 70 -6.85 -3.71 7.78
C ALA A 70 -7.96 -4.61 8.34
N ALA A 71 -9.06 -4.77 7.62
CA ALA A 71 -10.17 -5.64 8.00
C ALA A 71 -9.71 -7.10 8.19
N ARG A 72 -8.82 -7.60 7.32
CA ARG A 72 -8.24 -8.94 7.46
C ARG A 72 -7.41 -9.08 8.72
N GLY A 73 -6.50 -8.13 8.97
CA GLY A 73 -5.66 -8.11 10.18
C GLY A 73 -6.47 -7.91 11.46
N TYR A 74 -7.57 -7.17 11.39
CA TYR A 74 -8.43 -6.87 12.52
C TYR A 74 -9.29 -8.07 12.93
N THR A 75 -9.90 -8.75 11.95
CA THR A 75 -10.79 -9.89 12.18
C THR A 75 -10.05 -11.21 12.42
N ASN A 76 -8.84 -11.36 11.87
CA ASN A 76 -8.00 -12.54 12.06
C ASN A 76 -6.55 -12.17 12.44
N PRO A 77 -6.31 -11.63 13.65
CA PRO A 77 -4.98 -11.16 14.05
C PRO A 77 -3.92 -12.26 14.12
N MET A 78 -4.34 -13.51 14.33
CA MET A 78 -3.43 -14.66 14.45
C MET A 78 -3.18 -15.38 13.12
N SER A 79 -3.78 -14.93 12.01
CA SER A 79 -3.59 -15.51 10.67
C SER A 79 -3.93 -17.01 10.60
N TYR A 80 -4.89 -17.47 11.40
CA TYR A 80 -5.30 -18.86 11.38
C TYR A 80 -6.10 -19.14 10.11
N ALA A 81 -5.75 -20.21 9.40
CA ALA A 81 -6.60 -20.75 8.35
C ALA A 81 -7.75 -21.51 9.02
N ASN A 82 -8.97 -21.04 8.81
CA ASN A 82 -10.17 -21.74 9.24
C ASN A 82 -10.93 -22.17 7.99
N GLU A 83 -11.10 -23.47 7.82
CA GLU A 83 -12.04 -24.03 6.84
C GLU A 83 -13.24 -24.55 7.60
N ARG A 84 -14.43 -24.11 7.19
CA ARG A 84 -15.69 -24.61 7.72
C ARG A 84 -16.55 -25.07 6.57
N LEU A 85 -16.97 -26.33 6.63
CA LEU A 85 -17.84 -26.94 5.66
C LEU A 85 -18.94 -27.66 6.43
N ASP A 86 -20.11 -27.02 6.48
CA ASP A 86 -21.29 -27.44 7.24
C ASP A 86 -20.97 -27.65 8.74
N ASP A 87 -21.02 -28.90 9.22
CA ASP A 87 -20.70 -29.29 10.60
C ASP A 87 -19.21 -29.58 10.85
N TRP A 88 -18.39 -29.65 9.80
CA TRP A 88 -16.95 -29.88 9.92
C TRP A 88 -16.18 -28.56 9.92
N GLY A 89 -15.34 -28.36 10.94
CA GLY A 89 -14.41 -27.24 11.01
C GLY A 89 -12.99 -27.75 11.22
N ALA A 90 -12.05 -27.28 10.40
CA ALA A 90 -10.63 -27.46 10.63
C ALA A 90 -9.97 -26.09 10.82
N GLY A 91 -9.31 -25.92 11.97
CA GLY A 91 -8.39 -24.83 12.24
C GLY A 91 -6.96 -25.31 12.02
N GLY A 92 -6.22 -24.66 11.12
CA GLY A 92 -4.84 -24.96 10.81
C GLY A 92 -3.82 -24.11 11.59
N ALA A 93 -2.54 -24.41 11.41
CA ALA A 93 -1.41 -23.60 11.89
C ALA A 93 -1.47 -22.16 11.34
N PRO A 94 -0.85 -21.16 12.01
CA PRO A 94 -0.75 -19.81 11.46
C PRO A 94 -0.10 -19.86 10.08
N VAL A 95 -0.80 -19.35 9.08
CA VAL A 95 -0.25 -19.24 7.72
C VAL A 95 0.44 -17.89 7.65
N GLU A 96 1.75 -17.88 7.37
CA GLU A 96 2.54 -16.66 7.28
C GLU A 96 1.97 -15.69 6.22
N GLU A 97 1.32 -16.23 5.18
CA GLU A 97 0.62 -15.46 4.16
C GLU A 97 -0.82 -15.06 4.53
N MET A 98 -1.35 -15.34 5.72
CA MET A 98 -2.74 -15.02 6.11
C MET A 98 -2.86 -13.80 7.04
N GLY A 99 -1.79 -13.02 7.23
CA GLY A 99 -1.78 -11.82 8.06
C GLY A 99 -2.18 -10.53 7.34
N MET A 100 -1.47 -9.44 7.62
CA MET A 100 -1.58 -8.19 6.86
C MET A 100 -0.60 -8.21 5.69
N TYR A 101 -1.12 -8.56 4.51
CA TYR A 101 -0.36 -8.68 3.25
C TYR A 101 -1.20 -8.16 2.09
N LEU A 102 -0.52 -7.80 1.01
CA LEU A 102 -1.14 -7.48 -0.27
C LEU A 102 -1.23 -8.73 -1.15
N THR A 103 -2.45 -9.14 -1.47
CA THR A 103 -2.78 -10.19 -2.42
C THR A 103 -2.34 -9.79 -3.84
N ALA A 104 -2.25 -10.77 -4.75
CA ALA A 104 -1.91 -10.50 -6.15
C ALA A 104 -2.94 -9.57 -6.83
N THR A 105 -4.22 -9.67 -6.47
CA THR A 105 -5.28 -8.82 -7.03
C THR A 105 -5.18 -7.38 -6.53
N GLU A 106 -4.97 -7.19 -5.23
CA GLU A 106 -4.74 -5.86 -4.64
C GLU A 106 -3.49 -5.20 -5.24
N LYS A 107 -2.40 -5.96 -5.41
CA LYS A 107 -1.18 -5.46 -6.09
C LYS A 107 -1.45 -5.01 -7.53
N ARG A 108 -2.26 -5.76 -8.29
CA ARG A 108 -2.66 -5.37 -9.67
C ARG A 108 -3.52 -4.11 -9.67
N LEU A 109 -4.43 -3.97 -8.70
CA LEU A 109 -5.26 -2.77 -8.54
C LEU A 109 -4.42 -1.54 -8.18
N LEU A 110 -3.39 -1.72 -7.35
CA LEU A 110 -2.48 -0.65 -6.95
C LEU A 110 -1.40 -0.32 -7.99
N ALA A 111 -1.12 -1.22 -8.93
CA ALA A 111 -0.03 -1.09 -9.90
C ALA A 111 -0.02 0.24 -10.68
N PRO A 112 -1.17 0.81 -11.11
CA PRO A 112 -1.19 2.11 -11.80
C PRO A 112 -0.75 3.30 -10.94
N TYR A 113 -0.78 3.17 -9.61
CA TYR A 113 -0.51 4.26 -8.68
C TYR A 113 0.91 4.24 -8.09
N VAL A 114 1.73 3.22 -8.44
CA VAL A 114 3.09 3.09 -7.93
C VAL A 114 3.98 4.21 -8.47
N ALA A 115 4.54 5.02 -7.58
CA ALA A 115 5.40 6.13 -7.96
C ALA A 115 6.67 5.65 -8.67
N GLY A 116 7.02 6.30 -9.78
CA GLY A 116 8.17 5.93 -10.60
C GLY A 116 7.89 4.83 -11.64
N VAL A 117 6.67 4.26 -11.67
CA VAL A 117 6.23 3.34 -12.73
C VAL A 117 5.58 4.13 -13.87
N ASN A 118 6.24 5.21 -14.33
CA ASN A 118 6.00 5.74 -15.67
C ASN A 118 6.63 4.75 -16.67
N ARG A 119 5.98 3.61 -16.91
CA ARG A 119 6.40 2.62 -17.93
C ARG A 119 5.97 3.01 -19.34
N THR A 120 6.06 4.29 -19.68
CA THR A 120 6.07 4.74 -21.07
C THR A 120 7.52 4.78 -21.54
N GLY A 121 8.13 3.60 -21.75
CA GLY A 121 9.48 3.47 -22.33
C GLY A 121 10.40 2.47 -21.62
N LEU A 122 11.40 1.97 -22.35
CA LEU A 122 12.54 1.20 -21.80
C LEU A 122 13.29 2.09 -20.80
N GLY A 123 13.24 1.74 -19.51
CA GLY A 123 13.95 2.47 -18.46
C GLY A 123 15.38 1.99 -18.28
N VAL A 124 16.33 2.92 -18.11
CA VAL A 124 17.73 2.64 -17.75
C VAL A 124 17.86 2.62 -16.23
N VAL A 125 18.50 1.60 -15.68
CA VAL A 125 18.82 1.50 -14.25
C VAL A 125 20.22 2.09 -14.02
N GLY A 126 20.29 3.30 -13.47
CA GLY A 126 21.54 3.90 -13.00
C GLY A 126 21.98 3.22 -11.70
N THR A 127 23.22 2.73 -11.66
CA THR A 127 23.78 2.01 -10.49
C THR A 127 24.70 2.88 -9.63
N TYR A 128 24.82 4.18 -9.93
CA TYR A 128 25.67 5.11 -9.18
C TYR A 128 24.90 6.21 -8.45
N ARG A 129 25.43 6.63 -7.30
CA ARG A 129 24.90 7.73 -6.48
C ARG A 129 25.03 9.05 -7.25
N GLY A 130 23.93 9.54 -7.81
CA GLY A 130 23.88 10.79 -8.57
C GLY A 130 23.26 10.67 -9.96
N ASP A 131 22.92 9.47 -10.42
CA ASP A 131 22.23 9.30 -11.70
C ASP A 131 20.78 9.81 -11.60
N GLY A 132 20.55 11.01 -12.13
CA GLY A 132 19.22 11.47 -12.47
C GLY A 132 18.74 10.76 -13.74
N CYS A 133 17.63 10.04 -13.65
CA CYS A 133 16.95 9.51 -14.83
C CYS A 133 16.33 10.67 -15.60
N VAL A 134 17.05 11.21 -16.58
CA VAL A 134 16.48 12.15 -17.55
C VAL A 134 15.87 11.32 -18.66
N ALA A 135 14.59 11.00 -18.53
CA ALA A 135 13.77 10.49 -19.62
C ALA A 135 13.47 11.62 -20.62
N GLY A 136 14.51 12.22 -21.18
CA GLY A 136 14.42 13.05 -22.37
C GLY A 136 14.81 12.18 -23.55
N GLY A 137 14.03 12.17 -24.63
CA GLY A 137 14.34 11.42 -25.87
C GLY A 137 15.57 11.96 -26.62
N TRP A 138 16.59 12.39 -25.90
CA TRP A 138 17.73 13.18 -26.32
C TRP A 138 18.98 12.67 -25.60
N VAL A 139 19.99 12.24 -26.34
CA VAL A 139 21.32 11.91 -25.79
C VAL A 139 22.12 13.21 -25.61
N PRO A 140 22.69 13.48 -24.43
CA PRO A 140 23.67 14.55 -24.26
C PRO A 140 24.90 14.30 -25.15
N ALA A 141 25.27 15.27 -25.97
CA ALA A 141 26.52 15.24 -26.73
C ALA A 141 27.48 16.25 -26.09
N ASP A 142 28.73 15.83 -25.82
CA ASP A 142 29.70 16.63 -25.06
C ASP A 142 29.98 18.01 -25.69
N ASP A 143 29.84 18.14 -27.02
CA ASP A 143 30.12 19.37 -27.78
C ASP A 143 29.12 19.64 -28.93
N GLY A 144 27.88 19.15 -28.84
CA GLY A 144 26.94 19.19 -29.97
C GLY A 144 25.46 19.32 -29.59
N ALA A 145 24.62 19.60 -30.60
CA ALA A 145 23.18 19.53 -30.42
C ALA A 145 22.79 18.09 -30.03
N PRO A 146 21.91 17.90 -29.02
CA PRO A 146 21.55 16.56 -28.56
C PRO A 146 20.93 15.73 -29.69
N ILE A 147 21.19 14.43 -29.69
CA ILE A 147 20.73 13.50 -30.74
C ILE A 147 19.38 12.92 -30.31
N PRO A 148 18.33 12.98 -31.15
CA PRO A 148 17.03 12.39 -30.82
C PRO A 148 17.11 10.86 -30.91
N TRP A 149 16.52 10.15 -29.95
CA TRP A 149 16.26 8.71 -30.06
C TRP A 149 15.00 8.48 -30.89
N TYR A 150 15.04 7.53 -31.83
CA TYR A 150 13.88 7.01 -32.58
C TYR A 150 13.38 5.69 -31.98
#